data_AF-G9ZUB6-F1
#
_entry.id   AF-G9ZUB6-F1
#
_cell.length_a   1.000
_cell.length_b   1.000
_cell.length_c   1.000
_cell.angle_alpha   90.00
_cell.angle_beta   90.00
_cell.angle_gamma   90.00
#
_symmetry.space_group_name_H-M   'P 1'
#
loop_
_entity.id
_entity.type
_entity.pdbx_description
1 polymer ?
#
loop_
_entity_poly.entity_id
_entity_poly.type
_entity_poly.pdbx_seq_one_letter_code
_entity_poly.pdbx_strand_id
1 'polypeptide(L)'
;MSADEIETNLRDDSGWQRPTWPLGRLGSGKLNPEMFRDPLGLFGQAPPTPRKSAKEAPPELRVALDMLGLGWPLEETALRSRYKELAKRYHPDSNGGDRSSEERLKDINRAYSLLKKRLATPRDGDAGAEPSAAAAASSRAA
;
A
#
# COMPACT_ATOMS: atom_id res chain seq x y z
N MET A 1 25.38 42.52 -12.82
CA MET A 1 25.82 41.70 -11.68
C MET A 1 25.78 42.58 -10.46
N SER A 2 24.76 42.40 -9.63
CA SER A 2 24.63 43.10 -8.35
C SER A 2 25.54 42.46 -7.30
N ALA A 3 25.86 43.20 -6.23
CA ALA A 3 26.65 42.67 -5.12
C ALA A 3 25.97 41.46 -4.46
N ASP A 4 24.64 41.48 -4.32
CA ASP A 4 23.86 40.38 -3.75
C ASP A 4 23.92 39.09 -4.60
N GLU A 5 23.96 39.23 -5.93
CA GLU A 5 24.10 38.09 -6.86
C GLU A 5 25.50 37.45 -6.76
N ILE A 6 26.53 38.26 -6.51
CA ILE A 6 27.91 37.79 -6.35
C ILE A 6 28.06 37.04 -5.02
N GLU A 7 27.49 37.58 -3.94
CA GLU A 7 27.55 36.96 -2.61
C GLU A 7 26.80 35.62 -2.56
N THR A 8 25.68 35.51 -3.25
CA THR A 8 24.91 34.25 -3.35
C THR A 8 25.70 33.17 -4.10
N ASN A 9 26.30 33.52 -5.26
CA ASN A 9 27.11 32.57 -6.03
C ASN A 9 28.35 32.10 -5.24
N LEU A 10 29.00 33.01 -4.50
CA LEU A 10 30.17 32.65 -3.69
C LEU A 10 29.80 31.67 -2.56
N ARG A 11 28.61 31.81 -2.00
CA ARG A 11 28.07 30.90 -0.98
C ARG A 11 27.76 29.52 -1.56
N ASP A 12 27.19 29.46 -2.76
CA ASP A 12 26.84 28.20 -3.41
C ASP A 12 28.06 27.40 -3.88
N ASP A 13 29.14 28.09 -4.28
CA ASP A 13 30.42 27.45 -4.64
C ASP A 13 31.07 26.71 -3.45
N SER A 14 30.81 27.15 -2.21
CA SER A 14 31.29 26.48 -0.99
C SER A 14 30.80 25.04 -0.88
N GLY A 15 29.60 24.77 -1.39
CA GLY A 15 28.98 23.44 -1.44
C GLY A 15 29.15 22.73 -2.78
N TRP A 16 30.03 23.23 -3.66
CA TRP A 16 30.13 22.79 -5.06
C TRP A 16 28.78 22.82 -5.78
N GLN A 17 27.96 23.84 -5.50
CA GLN A 17 26.62 24.03 -6.06
C GLN A 17 25.69 22.81 -5.85
N ARG A 18 26.00 21.95 -4.87
CA ARG A 18 25.18 20.78 -4.56
C ARG A 18 23.99 21.26 -3.74
N PRO A 19 22.74 20.98 -4.16
CA PRO A 19 21.58 21.33 -3.35
C PRO A 19 21.66 20.53 -2.04
N THR A 20 22.05 21.20 -0.96
CA THR A 20 22.04 20.60 0.37
C THR A 20 20.60 20.41 0.76
N TRP A 21 20.28 19.22 1.25
CA TRP A 21 18.94 19.02 1.74
C TRP A 21 18.77 19.86 3.01
N PRO A 22 17.72 20.69 3.10
CA PRO A 22 17.50 21.47 4.30
C PRO A 22 17.40 20.49 5.46
N LEU A 23 18.23 20.72 6.47
CA LEU A 23 18.32 19.87 7.65
C LEU A 23 16.91 19.68 8.21
N GLY A 24 16.39 18.44 8.15
CA GLY A 24 15.04 18.09 8.60
C GLY A 24 14.00 17.75 7.52
N ARG A 25 14.33 17.78 6.21
CA ARG A 25 13.40 17.36 5.14
C ARG A 25 13.44 15.86 4.82
N LEU A 26 14.50 15.14 5.23
CA LEU A 26 14.52 13.65 5.20
C LEU A 26 13.89 13.22 6.47
N GLY A 27 12.78 12.52 6.30
CA GLY A 27 11.78 12.30 7.32
C GLY A 27 12.38 12.09 8.70
N SER A 28 11.65 12.60 9.67
CA SER A 28 11.74 12.32 11.10
C SER A 28 11.55 10.83 11.41
N GLY A 29 12.29 9.95 10.73
CA GLY A 29 12.49 8.56 11.08
C GLY A 29 13.48 8.56 12.24
N LYS A 30 12.94 8.36 13.44
CA LYS A 30 13.74 8.19 14.66
C LYS A 30 14.74 7.06 14.41
N LEU A 31 16.03 7.34 14.52
CA LEU A 31 17.08 6.32 14.56
C LEU A 31 16.86 5.47 15.82
N ASN A 32 16.85 4.14 15.67
CA ASN A 32 16.62 3.20 16.77
C ASN A 32 17.96 2.87 17.47
N PRO A 33 18.21 3.25 18.73
CA PRO A 33 19.48 3.01 19.42
C PRO A 33 19.72 1.58 19.95
N GLU A 34 18.79 0.63 19.78
CA GLU A 34 19.12 -0.82 19.77
C GLU A 34 20.20 -1.16 18.72
N MET A 35 20.40 -0.27 17.76
CA MET A 35 21.39 -0.34 16.68
C MET A 35 22.84 -0.13 17.18
N PHE A 36 23.07 0.21 18.46
CA PHE A 36 24.40 0.32 19.10
C PHE A 36 24.43 -0.27 20.54
N ARG A 37 24.10 -1.57 20.68
CA ARG A 37 24.50 -2.49 21.79
C ARG A 37 24.25 -2.00 23.24
N ASP A 38 23.04 -2.23 23.74
CA ASP A 38 22.68 -2.03 25.16
C ASP A 38 22.33 -3.36 25.87
N PRO A 39 23.27 -3.96 26.62
CA PRO A 39 23.08 -5.25 27.29
C PRO A 39 22.22 -5.20 28.57
N LEU A 40 21.78 -4.01 29.02
CA LEU A 40 20.93 -3.84 30.20
C LEU A 40 19.52 -3.29 29.89
N GLY A 41 19.20 -3.03 28.61
CA GLY A 41 17.85 -2.68 28.16
C GLY A 41 17.34 -1.29 28.58
N LEU A 42 18.25 -0.34 28.78
CA LEU A 42 17.98 1.02 29.26
C LEU A 42 17.48 1.95 28.12
N PHE A 43 17.92 1.74 26.88
CA PHE A 43 17.54 2.52 25.70
C PHE A 43 16.33 1.93 24.97
N GLY A 44 15.20 1.91 25.69
CA GLY A 44 13.82 1.88 25.20
C GLY A 44 13.59 1.27 23.82
N GLN A 45 13.13 0.02 23.83
CA GLN A 45 12.60 -0.70 22.67
C GLN A 45 11.62 0.19 21.90
N ALA A 46 12.01 0.62 20.69
CA ALA A 46 11.11 1.31 19.80
C ALA A 46 9.90 0.41 19.59
N PRO A 47 8.67 0.86 19.87
CA PRO A 47 7.49 0.04 19.64
C PRO A 47 7.53 -0.37 18.17
N PRO A 48 7.32 -1.66 17.84
CA PRO A 48 7.30 -2.09 16.46
C PRO A 48 6.33 -1.15 15.73
N THR A 49 6.82 -0.37 14.77
CA THR A 49 5.92 0.40 13.93
C THR A 49 4.93 -0.61 13.37
N PRO A 50 3.61 -0.40 13.54
CA PRO A 50 2.66 -1.36 13.04
C PRO A 50 2.88 -1.37 11.53
N ARG A 51 3.58 -2.39 11.02
CA ARG A 51 3.56 -2.72 9.60
C ARG A 51 2.08 -2.81 9.32
N LYS A 52 1.51 -1.85 8.57
CA LYS A 52 0.09 -1.81 8.23
C LYS A 52 -0.26 -3.23 7.83
N SER A 53 -1.04 -3.89 8.70
CA SER A 53 -1.05 -5.33 8.70
C SER A 53 -1.54 -5.74 7.31
N ALA A 54 -0.77 -6.54 6.59
CA ALA A 54 -1.18 -7.06 5.28
C ALA A 54 -2.50 -7.87 5.36
N LYS A 55 -3.03 -8.05 6.58
CA LYS A 55 -4.30 -8.68 6.94
C LYS A 55 -5.50 -7.74 6.94
N GLU A 56 -5.34 -6.42 6.95
CA GLU A 56 -6.48 -5.51 6.93
C GLU A 56 -6.87 -5.08 5.52
N ALA A 57 -8.16 -5.24 5.21
CA ALA A 57 -8.71 -4.79 3.95
C ALA A 57 -8.59 -3.26 3.83
N PRO A 58 -8.23 -2.74 2.63
CA PRO A 58 -8.30 -1.31 2.35
C PRO A 58 -9.67 -0.75 2.75
N PRO A 59 -9.75 0.45 3.36
CA PRO A 59 -10.99 1.00 3.90
C PRO A 59 -12.10 1.10 2.84
N GLU A 60 -11.73 1.36 1.59
CA GLU A 60 -12.65 1.44 0.45
C GLU A 60 -13.34 0.10 0.15
N LEU A 61 -12.67 -1.03 0.41
CA LEU A 61 -13.18 -2.36 0.11
C LEU A 61 -13.93 -2.97 1.28
N ARG A 62 -13.77 -2.44 2.50
CA ARG A 62 -14.44 -2.97 3.71
C ARG A 62 -15.95 -2.99 3.57
N VAL A 63 -16.54 -1.92 3.02
CA VAL A 63 -17.99 -1.82 2.79
C VAL A 63 -18.45 -2.86 1.76
N ALA A 64 -17.71 -3.03 0.67
CA ALA A 64 -18.05 -4.00 -0.37
C ALA A 64 -17.92 -5.46 0.12
N LEU A 65 -16.90 -5.73 0.94
CA LEU A 65 -16.69 -7.03 1.59
C LEU A 65 -17.81 -7.35 2.58
N ASP A 66 -18.21 -6.37 3.40
CA ASP A 66 -19.31 -6.51 4.36
C ASP A 66 -20.64 -6.79 3.66
N MET A 67 -20.97 -6.04 2.61
CA MET A 67 -22.17 -6.26 1.78
C MET A 67 -22.27 -7.67 1.20
N LEU A 68 -21.13 -8.26 0.83
CA LEU A 68 -21.06 -9.62 0.29
C LEU A 68 -20.82 -10.69 1.36
N GLY A 69 -20.59 -10.29 2.62
CA GLY A 69 -20.25 -11.18 3.73
C GLY A 69 -18.93 -11.94 3.55
N LEU A 70 -17.93 -11.28 2.95
CA LEU A 70 -16.62 -11.87 2.63
C LEU A 70 -15.51 -11.29 3.51
N GLY A 71 -14.56 -12.15 3.89
CA GLY A 71 -13.35 -11.74 4.61
C GLY A 71 -12.21 -11.34 3.68
N TRP A 72 -11.17 -10.74 4.26
CA TRP A 72 -9.88 -10.55 3.61
C TRP A 72 -8.87 -11.56 4.17
N PRO A 73 -8.04 -12.21 3.34
CA PRO A 73 -7.84 -12.04 1.89
C PRO A 73 -9.00 -12.58 1.05
N LEU A 74 -9.25 -11.94 -0.09
CA LEU A 74 -10.37 -12.27 -0.98
C LEU A 74 -9.93 -13.24 -2.09
N GLU A 75 -10.57 -14.40 -2.15
CA GLU A 75 -10.45 -15.39 -3.23
C GLU A 75 -11.48 -15.13 -4.33
N GLU A 76 -11.06 -15.18 -5.61
CA GLU A 76 -11.94 -14.91 -6.74
C GLU A 76 -13.08 -15.93 -6.86
N THR A 77 -12.80 -17.19 -6.52
CA THR A 77 -13.78 -18.28 -6.48
C THR A 77 -14.88 -18.02 -5.45
N ALA A 78 -14.49 -17.57 -4.25
CA ALA A 78 -15.41 -17.20 -3.17
C ALA A 78 -16.29 -16.00 -3.55
N LEU A 79 -15.69 -14.97 -4.19
CA LEU A 79 -16.41 -13.81 -4.69
C LEU A 79 -17.51 -14.20 -5.69
N ARG A 80 -17.17 -15.04 -6.67
CA ARG A 80 -18.13 -15.52 -7.69
C ARG A 80 -19.23 -16.39 -7.07
N SER A 81 -18.90 -17.22 -6.08
CA SER A 81 -19.91 -18.06 -5.40
C SER A 81 -20.92 -17.20 -4.64
N ARG A 82 -20.44 -16.29 -3.78
CA ARG A 82 -21.30 -15.42 -2.98
C ARG A 82 -22.19 -14.53 -3.84
N TYR A 83 -21.65 -13.97 -4.91
CA TYR A 83 -22.43 -13.19 -5.86
C TYR A 83 -23.60 -14.00 -6.44
N LYS A 84 -23.36 -15.24 -6.89
CA LYS A 84 -24.42 -16.11 -7.43
C LYS A 84 -25.49 -16.45 -6.39
N GLU A 85 -25.10 -16.67 -5.14
CA GLU A 85 -26.02 -16.93 -4.04
C GLU A 85 -26.93 -15.72 -3.77
N LEU A 86 -26.33 -14.52 -3.67
CA LEU A 86 -27.06 -13.28 -3.40
C LEU A 86 -27.95 -12.87 -4.57
N ALA A 87 -27.49 -13.05 -5.81
CA ALA A 87 -28.27 -12.75 -7.01
C ALA A 87 -29.55 -13.60 -7.08
N LYS A 88 -29.48 -14.88 -6.70
CA LYS A 88 -30.67 -15.74 -6.62
C LYS A 88 -31.64 -15.30 -5.52
N ARG A 89 -31.11 -14.87 -4.37
CA ARG A 89 -31.93 -14.41 -3.23
C ARG A 89 -32.67 -13.12 -3.54
N TYR A 90 -32.02 -12.16 -4.20
CA TYR A 90 -32.58 -10.84 -4.50
C TYR A 90 -33.09 -10.71 -5.94
N HIS A 91 -33.31 -11.81 -6.65
CA HIS A 91 -33.80 -11.77 -8.03
C HIS A 91 -35.22 -11.20 -8.09
N PRO A 92 -35.53 -10.25 -9.01
CA PRO A 92 -36.84 -9.63 -9.08
C PRO A 92 -37.96 -10.62 -9.46
N ASP A 93 -37.64 -11.65 -10.25
CA ASP A 93 -38.60 -12.69 -10.66
C ASP A 93 -39.10 -13.52 -9.46
N SER A 94 -38.20 -13.86 -8.52
CA SER A 94 -38.56 -14.66 -7.34
C SER A 94 -39.18 -13.83 -6.22
N ASN A 95 -38.92 -12.51 -6.21
CA ASN A 95 -39.41 -11.58 -5.20
C ASN A 95 -40.59 -10.72 -5.71
N GLY A 96 -41.20 -11.09 -6.83
CA GLY A 96 -42.40 -10.42 -7.36
C GLY A 96 -42.21 -8.94 -7.71
N GLY A 97 -40.98 -8.52 -8.06
CA GLY A 97 -40.68 -7.12 -8.39
C GLY A 97 -40.58 -6.18 -7.18
N ASP A 98 -40.34 -6.71 -5.98
CA ASP A 98 -40.11 -5.89 -4.79
C ASP A 98 -38.96 -4.89 -4.99
N ARG A 99 -39.26 -3.60 -4.78
CA ARG A 99 -38.33 -2.49 -5.05
C ARG A 99 -37.13 -2.49 -4.10
N SER A 100 -37.32 -2.95 -2.85
CA SER A 100 -36.22 -3.06 -1.88
C SER A 100 -35.23 -4.16 -2.25
N SER A 101 -35.71 -5.27 -2.82
CA SER A 101 -34.85 -6.35 -3.34
C SER A 101 -34.06 -5.88 -4.57
N GLU A 102 -34.67 -5.08 -5.44
CA GLU A 102 -33.99 -4.46 -6.57
C GLU A 102 -32.87 -3.51 -6.14
N GLU A 103 -33.12 -2.66 -5.14
CA GLU A 103 -32.12 -1.75 -4.59
C GLU A 103 -30.93 -2.50 -3.99
N ARG A 104 -31.19 -3.55 -3.19
CA ARG A 104 -30.12 -4.41 -2.64
C ARG A 104 -29.30 -5.09 -3.73
N LEU A 105 -29.95 -5.57 -4.79
CA LEU A 105 -29.26 -6.21 -5.91
C LEU A 105 -28.34 -5.21 -6.64
N LYS A 106 -28.75 -3.94 -6.78
CA LYS A 106 -27.91 -2.87 -7.34
C LYS A 106 -26.67 -2.62 -6.48
N ASP A 107 -26.83 -2.57 -5.17
CA ASP A 107 -25.70 -2.40 -4.25
C ASP A 107 -24.72 -3.57 -4.33
N ILE A 108 -25.23 -4.80 -4.37
CA ILE A 108 -24.43 -6.02 -4.56
C ILE A 108 -23.65 -5.99 -5.88
N ASN A 109 -24.29 -5.56 -6.98
CA ASN A 109 -23.63 -5.43 -8.29
C ASN A 109 -22.50 -4.39 -8.26
N ARG A 110 -22.70 -3.28 -7.55
CA ARG A 110 -21.68 -2.23 -7.38
C ARG A 110 -20.50 -2.74 -6.56
N ALA A 111 -20.77 -3.41 -5.43
CA ALA A 111 -19.75 -4.02 -4.58
C ALA A 111 -18.92 -5.07 -5.34
N TYR A 112 -19.58 -5.96 -6.09
CA TYR A 112 -18.91 -6.98 -6.91
C TYR A 112 -18.00 -6.35 -7.97
N SER A 113 -18.47 -5.31 -8.65
CA SER A 113 -17.68 -4.62 -9.69
C SER A 113 -16.41 -3.96 -9.12
N LEU A 114 -16.51 -3.36 -7.93
CA LEU A 114 -15.36 -2.78 -7.23
C LEU A 114 -14.31 -3.83 -6.85
N LEU A 115 -14.75 -4.96 -6.26
CA LEU A 115 -13.85 -6.05 -5.88
C LEU A 115 -13.21 -6.69 -7.11
N LYS A 116 -13.97 -6.92 -8.19
CA LYS A 116 -13.45 -7.45 -9.44
C LYS A 116 -12.41 -6.52 -10.08
N LYS A 117 -12.64 -5.20 -10.06
CA LYS A 117 -11.66 -4.21 -10.54
C LYS A 117 -10.38 -4.27 -9.71
N ARG A 118 -10.48 -4.41 -8.38
CA ARG A 118 -9.31 -4.55 -7.51
C ARG A 118 -8.49 -5.82 -7.79
N LEU A 119 -9.15 -6.94 -8.09
CA LEU A 119 -8.48 -8.18 -8.46
C LEU A 119 -7.84 -8.09 -9.86
N ALA A 120 -8.50 -7.41 -10.79
CA ALA A 120 -8.05 -7.25 -12.17
C ALA A 120 -6.90 -6.26 -12.34
N THR A 121 -6.80 -5.23 -11.48
CA THR A 121 -5.63 -4.36 -11.43
C THR A 121 -4.53 -5.06 -10.63
N PRO A 122 -3.52 -5.67 -11.29
CA PRO A 122 -2.34 -6.14 -10.57
C PRO A 122 -1.75 -4.94 -9.82
N ARG A 123 -1.26 -5.17 -8.60
CA ARG A 123 -0.73 -4.09 -7.78
C ARG A 123 0.47 -3.47 -8.49
N ASP A 124 0.34 -2.27 -9.02
CA ASP A 124 1.45 -1.43 -9.51
C ASP A 124 2.42 -0.98 -8.39
N GLY A 125 2.48 -1.71 -7.27
CA GLY A 125 3.29 -1.43 -6.09
C GLY A 125 4.09 -2.63 -5.59
N ASP A 126 4.23 -3.69 -6.41
CA ASP A 126 5.27 -4.73 -6.26
C ASP A 126 6.42 -4.52 -7.27
N ALA A 127 6.55 -3.31 -7.83
CA ALA A 127 7.75 -2.89 -8.55
C ALA A 127 8.81 -2.43 -7.53
N GLY A 128 9.49 -3.39 -6.89
CA GLY A 128 10.55 -3.07 -5.93
C GLY A 128 11.17 -4.25 -5.16
N ALA A 129 10.90 -5.50 -5.53
CA ALA A 129 11.73 -6.62 -5.10
C ALA A 129 12.74 -6.93 -6.21
N GLU A 130 13.85 -6.19 -6.23
CA GLU A 130 14.98 -6.54 -7.07
C GLU A 130 15.44 -7.98 -6.78
N PRO A 131 15.72 -8.81 -7.80
CA PRO A 131 16.47 -10.03 -7.58
C PRO A 131 17.87 -9.62 -7.10
N SER A 132 18.14 -9.86 -5.82
CA SER A 132 19.46 -9.70 -5.20
C SER A 132 20.53 -10.36 -6.07
N ALA A 133 21.36 -9.53 -6.70
CA ALA A 133 22.61 -9.94 -7.31
C ALA A 133 23.50 -10.60 -6.25
N ALA A 134 23.73 -11.90 -6.37
CA ALA A 134 24.74 -12.62 -5.61
C ALA A 134 25.29 -13.78 -6.46
N ALA A 135 26.25 -13.45 -7.35
CA ALA A 135 27.44 -14.27 -7.65
C ALA A 135 28.26 -13.56 -8.74
N ALA A 136 29.00 -12.53 -8.33
CA ALA A 136 30.13 -12.04 -9.07
C ALA A 136 31.34 -12.98 -8.88
N ALA A 137 32.16 -13.04 -9.95
CA ALA A 137 33.61 -13.23 -9.96
C ALA A 137 34.22 -14.64 -9.85
N SER A 138 34.71 -15.13 -11.00
CA SER A 138 36.13 -15.42 -11.31
C SER A 138 36.17 -16.41 -12.48
N SER A 139 36.98 -16.30 -13.53
CA SER A 139 38.13 -15.47 -13.84
C SER A 139 38.49 -15.76 -15.31
N ARG A 140 38.76 -14.70 -16.09
CA ARG A 140 39.35 -14.74 -17.43
C ARG A 140 40.87 -14.64 -17.28
N ALA A 141 41.62 -15.63 -17.76
CA ALA A 141 43.04 -15.61 -18.14
C ALA A 141 43.41 -17.07 -18.48
N ALA A 142 44.05 -17.44 -19.58
CA ALA A 142 44.77 -16.73 -20.63
C ALA A 142 44.69 -17.56 -21.93
#